data_AF-A0A942CJB0-F1
#
_entry.id   AF-A0A942CJB0-F1
#
_cell.length_a   1.000
_cell.length_b   1.000
_cell.length_c   1.000
_cell.angle_alpha   90.00
_cell.angle_beta   90.00
_cell.angle_gamma   90.00
#
_symmetry.space_group_name_H-M   'P 1'
#
loop_
_entity.id
_entity.type
_entity.pdbx_description
1 polymer ?
#
loop_
_entity_poly.entity_id
_entity_poly.type
_entity_poly.pdbx_seq_one_letter_code
_entity_poly.pdbx_strand_id
1 'polypeptide(L)'
;MRAVPSAQTLSVSVVYHLSEAGRKASLIAGGDGKGVQRLTVEVPSTRLHLVAVGMSGQARLKLQPYFERVDGQVLRQDAPPVFDAPPTVEELFHLAACNHELAREFRSSRAESRDAYRERRAEVARAFLSDPSQRAMARPAPTPRRCFLATSWGRVMFDAGQDKGPAADVPREAHRRFRADERLRKEEHLKRRAADQSLHEQKTRAVAEWLAAHGSDDQRGRHAAGLLPIEEVIDALADEAFASVADLPRYPLDGAERLQAHVRGLTGNGSIVLAPTDLAIAGSDATDATAAEWAVMQQLKTRLPDADVKLRAHRLSWRRDPSLPGLVIYGVLATRRVGPFIVRREFAVPAR
;
A
#
# COMPACT_ATOMS: atom_id res chain seq x y z
N MET A 1 -39.15 -68.44 38.42
CA MET A 1 -38.17 -67.35 38.65
C MET A 1 -37.70 -66.83 37.29
N ARG A 2 -38.07 -65.61 36.91
CA ARG A 2 -37.57 -64.96 35.68
C ARG A 2 -36.13 -64.51 35.92
N ALA A 3 -35.19 -64.99 35.12
CA ALA A 3 -33.81 -64.51 35.11
C ALA A 3 -33.81 -63.03 34.67
N VAL A 4 -33.27 -62.15 35.52
CA VAL A 4 -33.00 -60.75 35.18
C VAL A 4 -31.88 -60.76 34.14
N PRO A 5 -32.01 -60.08 32.98
CA PRO A 5 -30.92 -60.01 32.02
C PRO A 5 -29.73 -59.27 32.67
N SER A 6 -28.58 -59.93 32.72
CA SER A 6 -27.32 -59.34 33.16
C SER A 6 -27.04 -58.08 32.34
N ALA A 7 -26.85 -56.95 33.01
CA ALA A 7 -26.56 -55.68 32.36
C ALA A 7 -25.36 -55.83 31.42
N GLN A 8 -25.53 -55.52 30.13
CA GLN A 8 -24.45 -55.57 29.16
C GLN A 8 -23.39 -54.52 29.51
N THR A 9 -22.16 -54.95 29.76
CA THR A 9 -21.00 -54.08 30.02
C THR A 9 -19.98 -54.20 28.89
N LEU A 10 -19.20 -53.14 28.69
CA LEU A 10 -18.08 -53.08 27.77
C LEU A 10 -16.79 -52.87 28.57
N SER A 11 -15.77 -53.68 28.31
CA SER A 11 -14.45 -53.52 28.91
C SER A 11 -13.70 -52.37 28.21
N VAL A 12 -13.29 -51.35 28.97
CA VAL A 12 -12.74 -50.10 28.46
C VAL A 12 -11.43 -49.76 29.15
N SER A 13 -10.43 -49.35 28.36
CA SER A 13 -9.15 -48.88 28.88
C SER A 13 -9.24 -47.43 29.41
N VAL A 14 -8.63 -47.18 30.57
CA VAL A 14 -8.51 -45.85 31.17
C VAL A 14 -7.03 -45.56 31.41
N VAL A 15 -6.62 -44.36 30.99
CA VAL A 15 -5.26 -43.86 31.21
C VAL A 15 -5.35 -42.53 31.93
N TYR A 16 -4.64 -42.40 33.05
CA TYR A 16 -4.48 -41.15 33.78
C TYR A 16 -3.08 -41.08 34.39
N HIS A 17 -2.68 -39.88 34.83
CA HIS A 17 -1.39 -39.65 35.45
C HIS A 17 -1.53 -39.35 36.94
N LEU A 18 -0.51 -39.68 37.72
CA LEU A 18 -0.38 -39.31 39.12
C LEU A 18 0.69 -38.24 39.28
N SER A 19 0.39 -37.22 40.08
CA SER A 19 1.36 -36.21 40.50
C SER A 19 2.42 -36.80 41.43
N GLU A 20 3.38 -36.00 41.88
CA GLU A 20 4.32 -36.46 42.91
C GLU A 20 3.61 -36.87 44.22
N ALA A 21 2.60 -36.09 44.65
CA ALA A 21 1.78 -36.44 45.80
C ALA A 21 1.00 -37.74 45.55
N GLY A 22 0.40 -37.89 44.36
CA GLY A 22 -0.34 -39.08 43.97
C GLY A 22 0.50 -40.34 43.91
N ARG A 23 1.75 -40.25 43.44
CA ARG A 23 2.69 -41.39 43.45
C ARG A 23 3.05 -41.81 44.87
N LYS A 24 3.29 -40.85 45.78
CA LYS A 24 3.54 -41.13 47.20
C LYS A 24 2.33 -41.80 47.86
N ALA A 25 1.12 -41.29 47.60
CA ALA A 25 -0.12 -41.88 48.09
C ALA A 25 -0.34 -43.32 47.56
N SER A 26 -0.05 -43.55 46.27
CA SER A 26 -0.12 -44.89 45.66
C SER A 26 0.82 -45.88 46.33
N LEU A 27 2.06 -45.49 46.64
CA LEU A 27 3.03 -46.35 47.34
C LEU A 27 2.57 -46.70 48.75
N ILE A 28 2.02 -45.72 49.49
CA ILE A 28 1.49 -45.94 50.84
C ILE A 28 0.31 -46.92 50.82
N ALA A 29 -0.53 -46.85 49.78
CA ALA A 29 -1.66 -47.76 49.57
C ALA A 29 -1.26 -49.14 49.00
N GLY A 30 0.04 -49.44 48.87
CA GLY A 30 0.53 -50.74 48.36
C GLY A 30 0.55 -50.87 46.84
N GLY A 31 0.41 -49.76 46.11
CA GLY A 31 0.54 -49.69 44.65
C GLY A 31 1.99 -49.61 44.15
N ASP A 32 2.17 -49.46 42.84
CA ASP A 32 3.49 -49.48 42.18
C ASP A 32 4.19 -48.12 42.09
N GLY A 33 3.53 -47.04 42.53
CA GLY A 33 4.05 -45.67 42.52
C GLY A 33 4.33 -45.10 41.13
N LYS A 34 3.86 -45.74 40.04
CA LYS A 34 4.11 -45.24 38.68
C LYS A 34 3.32 -43.96 38.40
N GLY A 35 3.93 -43.06 37.64
CA GLY A 35 3.29 -41.80 37.23
C GLY A 35 2.19 -41.97 36.17
N VAL A 36 2.21 -43.05 35.40
CA VAL A 36 1.17 -43.37 34.41
C VAL A 36 0.41 -44.58 34.88
N GLN A 37 -0.89 -44.43 35.06
CA GLN A 37 -1.79 -45.49 35.50
C GLN A 37 -2.64 -45.96 34.33
N ARG A 38 -2.75 -47.28 34.19
CA ARG A 38 -3.53 -47.94 33.15
C ARG A 38 -4.42 -48.98 33.81
N LEU A 39 -5.72 -48.83 33.67
CA LEU A 39 -6.67 -49.78 34.23
C LEU A 39 -7.79 -50.09 33.24
N THR A 40 -8.45 -51.22 33.46
CA THR A 40 -9.58 -51.68 32.66
C THR A 40 -10.83 -51.59 33.52
N VAL A 41 -11.87 -50.91 33.05
CA VAL A 41 -13.16 -50.76 33.73
C VAL A 41 -14.28 -51.33 32.88
N GLU A 42 -15.26 -51.91 33.55
CA GLU A 42 -16.50 -52.35 32.93
C GLU A 42 -17.48 -51.16 32.87
N VAL A 43 -17.81 -50.72 31.66
CA VAL A 43 -18.72 -49.60 31.41
C VAL A 43 -20.11 -50.14 31.07
N PRO A 44 -21.16 -49.81 31.84
CA PRO A 44 -22.52 -50.20 31.52
C PRO A 44 -22.99 -49.63 30.17
N SER A 45 -23.87 -50.35 29.48
CA SER A 45 -24.45 -49.93 28.19
C SER A 45 -25.09 -48.53 28.22
N THR A 46 -25.63 -48.11 29.37
CA THR A 46 -26.21 -46.77 29.59
C THR A 46 -25.18 -45.64 29.55
N ARG A 47 -23.89 -45.93 29.77
CA ARG A 47 -22.79 -44.95 29.80
C ARG A 47 -21.84 -45.06 28.59
N LEU A 48 -22.23 -45.76 27.52
CA LEU A 48 -21.37 -45.91 26.32
C LEU A 48 -21.03 -44.58 25.62
N HIS A 49 -21.81 -43.52 25.80
CA HIS A 49 -21.49 -42.19 25.30
C HIS A 49 -20.20 -41.60 25.92
N LEU A 50 -19.71 -42.15 27.03
CA LEU A 50 -18.43 -41.82 27.66
C LEU A 50 -17.24 -42.56 27.05
N VAL A 51 -17.48 -43.49 26.12
CA VAL A 51 -16.45 -44.31 25.50
C VAL A 51 -16.12 -43.76 24.11
N ALA A 52 -14.83 -43.71 23.79
CA ALA A 52 -14.32 -43.48 22.46
C ALA A 52 -13.69 -44.78 21.93
N VAL A 53 -13.96 -45.10 20.68
CA VAL A 53 -13.36 -46.26 20.00
C VAL A 53 -12.30 -45.75 19.03
N GLY A 54 -11.07 -46.22 19.19
CA GLY A 54 -9.96 -45.89 18.29
C GLY A 54 -10.09 -46.59 16.94
N MET A 55 -9.28 -46.16 15.96
CA MET A 55 -9.27 -46.77 14.61
C MET A 55 -8.89 -48.26 14.61
N SER A 56 -8.15 -48.70 15.62
CA SER A 56 -7.78 -50.10 15.87
C SER A 56 -8.84 -50.90 16.65
N GLY A 57 -10.03 -50.34 16.88
CA GLY A 57 -11.13 -50.98 17.61
C GLY A 57 -11.00 -50.92 19.14
N GLN A 58 -9.98 -50.25 19.67
CA GLN A 58 -9.72 -50.16 21.11
C GLN A 58 -10.72 -49.22 21.77
N ALA A 59 -11.46 -49.70 22.78
CA ALA A 59 -12.35 -48.89 23.58
C ALA A 59 -11.57 -48.18 24.70
N ARG A 60 -11.69 -46.85 24.78
CA ARG A 60 -11.09 -46.02 25.82
C ARG A 60 -12.12 -45.06 26.43
N LEU A 61 -11.98 -44.77 27.72
CA LEU A 61 -12.83 -43.78 28.38
C LEU A 61 -12.45 -42.38 27.87
N LYS A 62 -13.44 -41.50 27.68
CA LYS A 62 -13.25 -40.12 27.19
C LYS A 62 -12.64 -39.23 28.27
N LEU A 63 -11.38 -39.50 28.61
CA LEU A 63 -10.54 -38.63 29.44
C LEU A 63 -9.49 -37.88 28.61
N GLN A 64 -9.32 -38.25 27.33
CA GLN A 64 -8.35 -37.63 26.44
C GLN A 64 -8.95 -37.40 25.03
N PRO A 65 -8.84 -36.17 24.46
CA PRO A 65 -8.34 -34.97 25.12
C PRO A 65 -9.23 -34.58 26.31
N TYR A 66 -8.62 -33.95 27.32
CA TYR A 66 -9.33 -33.39 28.46
C TYR A 66 -9.68 -31.93 28.15
N PHE A 67 -10.84 -31.48 28.61
CA PHE A 67 -11.33 -30.13 28.47
C PHE A 67 -11.54 -29.52 29.84
N GLU A 68 -11.12 -28.27 30.00
CA GLU A 68 -11.29 -27.50 31.23
C GLU A 68 -11.83 -26.12 30.91
N ARG A 69 -12.53 -25.53 31.88
CA ARG A 69 -13.00 -24.15 31.78
C ARG A 69 -12.03 -23.24 32.52
N VAL A 70 -11.42 -22.31 31.78
CA VAL A 70 -10.52 -21.28 32.32
C VAL A 70 -11.07 -19.94 31.85
N ASP A 71 -11.35 -19.04 32.80
CA ASP A 71 -11.88 -17.68 32.54
C ASP A 71 -13.12 -17.66 31.63
N GLY A 72 -14.01 -18.64 31.78
CA GLY A 72 -15.25 -18.75 31.00
C GLY A 72 -15.08 -19.34 29.59
N GLN A 73 -13.85 -19.72 29.19
CA GLN A 73 -13.58 -20.41 27.92
C GLN A 73 -13.24 -21.87 28.15
N VAL A 74 -13.73 -22.75 27.28
CA VAL A 74 -13.35 -24.17 27.28
C VAL A 74 -12.05 -24.34 26.50
N LEU A 75 -11.01 -24.84 27.15
CA LEU A 75 -9.71 -25.13 26.56
C LEU A 75 -9.56 -26.64 26.35
N ARG A 76 -8.87 -27.02 25.26
CA ARG A 76 -8.53 -28.41 24.96
C ARG A 76 -7.11 -28.69 25.41
N GLN A 77 -6.94 -29.67 26.28
CA GLN A 77 -5.66 -30.25 26.65
C GLN A 77 -5.53 -31.66 26.08
N ASP A 78 -4.42 -31.93 25.39
CA ASP A 78 -4.19 -33.23 24.78
C ASP A 78 -3.56 -34.24 25.75
N ALA A 79 -3.13 -33.83 26.95
CA ALA A 79 -2.56 -34.72 27.97
C ALA A 79 -3.66 -35.45 28.79
N PRO A 80 -3.38 -36.64 29.34
CA PRO A 80 -4.27 -37.28 30.32
C PRO A 80 -4.41 -36.44 31.60
N PRO A 81 -5.54 -36.54 32.32
CA PRO A 81 -5.73 -35.85 33.60
C PRO A 81 -4.72 -36.34 34.65
N VAL A 82 -4.30 -35.41 35.51
CA VAL A 82 -3.34 -35.65 36.60
C VAL A 82 -4.07 -35.63 37.94
N PHE A 83 -3.81 -36.61 38.79
CA PHE A 83 -4.42 -36.72 40.12
C PHE A 83 -3.39 -36.76 41.25
N ASP A 84 -3.75 -36.16 42.40
CA ASP A 84 -2.94 -36.16 43.63
C ASP A 84 -3.17 -37.39 44.53
N ALA A 85 -4.09 -38.27 44.15
CA ALA A 85 -4.32 -39.58 44.72
C ALA A 85 -4.96 -40.50 43.65
N PRO A 86 -4.84 -41.84 43.76
CA PRO A 86 -5.52 -42.75 42.82
C PRO A 86 -7.04 -42.55 42.85
N PRO A 87 -7.68 -42.14 41.73
CA PRO A 87 -9.11 -41.88 41.69
C PRO A 87 -9.92 -43.18 41.69
N THR A 88 -11.16 -43.09 42.19
CA THR A 88 -12.11 -44.20 42.12
C THR A 88 -12.71 -44.36 40.72
N VAL A 89 -13.29 -45.52 40.41
CA VAL A 89 -13.94 -45.76 39.11
C VAL A 89 -15.12 -44.80 38.88
N GLU A 90 -15.88 -44.47 39.92
CA GLU A 90 -17.00 -43.53 39.78
C GLU A 90 -16.51 -42.09 39.55
N GLU A 91 -15.39 -41.68 40.17
CA GLU A 91 -14.74 -40.39 39.88
C GLU A 91 -14.27 -40.31 38.43
N LEU A 92 -13.72 -41.40 37.88
CA LEU A 92 -13.33 -41.47 36.47
C LEU A 92 -14.56 -41.36 35.54
N PHE A 93 -15.69 -41.97 35.90
CA PHE A 93 -16.93 -41.81 35.14
C PHE A 93 -17.51 -40.41 35.23
N HIS A 94 -17.50 -39.80 36.42
CA HIS A 94 -17.94 -38.42 36.60
C HIS A 94 -17.08 -37.47 35.76
N LEU A 95 -15.75 -37.62 35.81
CA LEU A 95 -14.84 -36.81 35.01
C LEU A 95 -15.05 -37.00 33.51
N ALA A 96 -15.27 -38.24 33.05
CA ALA A 96 -15.57 -38.51 31.65
C ALA A 96 -16.89 -37.86 31.18
N ALA A 97 -17.90 -37.80 32.06
CA ALA A 97 -19.17 -37.11 31.78
C ALA A 97 -18.99 -35.60 31.67
N CYS A 98 -18.32 -34.97 32.66
CA CYS A 98 -17.97 -33.55 32.59
C CYS A 98 -17.14 -33.22 31.35
N ASN A 99 -16.16 -34.06 31.04
CA ASN A 99 -15.32 -33.92 29.85
C ASN A 99 -16.14 -34.03 28.54
N HIS A 100 -17.14 -34.91 28.50
CA HIS A 100 -18.01 -35.07 27.34
C HIS A 100 -18.85 -33.81 27.06
N GLU A 101 -19.39 -33.18 28.11
CA GLU A 101 -20.16 -31.94 28.02
C GLU A 101 -19.28 -30.77 27.55
N LEU A 102 -18.12 -30.57 28.19
CA LEU A 102 -17.16 -29.53 27.79
C LEU A 102 -16.67 -29.73 26.36
N ALA A 103 -16.42 -30.97 25.94
CA ALA A 103 -16.06 -31.26 24.56
C ALA A 103 -17.17 -30.87 23.56
N ARG A 104 -18.44 -30.98 23.94
CA ARG A 104 -19.58 -30.56 23.11
C ARG A 104 -19.65 -29.04 22.99
N GLU A 105 -19.49 -28.32 24.10
CA GLU A 105 -19.44 -26.85 24.15
C GLU A 105 -18.26 -26.29 23.34
N PHE A 106 -17.07 -26.88 23.49
CA PHE A 106 -15.90 -26.50 22.69
C PHE A 106 -16.17 -26.64 21.18
N ARG A 107 -16.81 -27.74 20.77
CA ARG A 107 -17.16 -27.97 19.36
C ARG A 107 -18.22 -27.00 18.85
N SER A 108 -19.26 -26.67 19.64
CA SER A 108 -20.29 -25.72 19.22
C SER A 108 -19.72 -24.31 19.11
N SER A 109 -18.96 -23.84 20.09
CA SER A 109 -18.30 -22.52 20.05
C SER A 109 -17.36 -22.36 18.83
N ARG A 110 -16.61 -23.42 18.49
CA ARG A 110 -15.77 -23.44 17.29
C ARG A 110 -16.59 -23.44 16.00
N ALA A 111 -17.75 -24.09 15.96
CA ALA A 111 -18.65 -24.05 14.81
C ALA A 111 -19.22 -22.64 14.61
N GLU A 112 -19.75 -22.03 15.67
CA GLU A 112 -20.29 -20.66 15.66
C GLU A 112 -19.24 -19.63 15.20
N SER A 113 -18.02 -19.72 15.73
CA SER A 113 -16.91 -18.84 15.32
C SER A 113 -16.58 -18.96 13.83
N ARG A 114 -16.65 -20.18 13.28
CA ARG A 114 -16.40 -20.43 11.85
C ARG A 114 -17.54 -19.90 10.97
N ASP A 115 -18.77 -20.05 11.42
CA ASP A 115 -19.93 -19.55 10.67
C ASP A 115 -19.98 -18.02 10.70
N ALA A 116 -19.71 -17.38 11.83
CA ALA A 116 -19.56 -15.93 11.92
C ALA A 116 -18.42 -15.38 11.04
N TYR A 117 -17.32 -16.13 10.86
CA TYR A 117 -16.27 -15.76 9.91
C TYR A 117 -16.73 -15.88 8.46
N ARG A 118 -17.48 -16.94 8.12
CA ARG A 118 -18.04 -17.14 6.77
C ARG A 118 -19.07 -16.07 6.41
N GLU A 119 -19.93 -15.69 7.35
CA GLU A 119 -20.93 -14.65 7.15
C GLU A 119 -20.30 -13.30 6.85
N ARG A 120 -19.33 -12.87 7.68
CA ARG A 120 -18.57 -11.63 7.45
C ARG A 120 -17.87 -11.63 6.09
N ARG A 121 -17.30 -12.77 5.69
CA ARG A 121 -16.65 -12.91 4.38
C ARG A 121 -17.65 -12.83 3.23
N ALA A 122 -18.86 -13.39 3.41
CA ALA A 122 -19.94 -13.30 2.44
C ALA A 122 -20.48 -11.87 2.31
N GLU A 123 -20.52 -11.10 3.41
CA GLU A 123 -20.90 -9.69 3.40
C GLU A 123 -19.91 -8.84 2.58
N VAL A 124 -18.60 -9.01 2.82
CA VAL A 124 -17.55 -8.35 2.02
C VAL A 124 -17.68 -8.74 0.54
N ALA A 125 -17.95 -10.01 0.26
CA ALA A 125 -18.15 -10.47 -1.11
C ALA A 125 -19.34 -9.79 -1.78
N ARG A 126 -20.47 -9.69 -1.10
CA ARG A 126 -21.67 -9.00 -1.63
C ARG A 126 -21.38 -7.53 -1.90
N ALA A 127 -20.74 -6.83 -0.97
CA ALA A 127 -20.38 -5.42 -1.12
C ALA A 127 -19.49 -5.19 -2.36
N PHE A 128 -18.50 -6.07 -2.58
CA PHE A 128 -17.63 -6.00 -3.76
C PHE A 128 -18.38 -6.26 -5.06
N LEU A 129 -19.26 -7.26 -5.07
CA LEU A 129 -20.02 -7.63 -6.26
C LEU A 129 -21.09 -6.58 -6.60
N SER A 130 -21.68 -5.93 -5.59
CA SER A 130 -22.70 -4.89 -5.78
C SER A 130 -22.14 -3.56 -6.28
N ASP A 131 -20.88 -3.24 -5.98
CA ASP A 131 -20.26 -1.98 -6.38
C ASP A 131 -19.26 -2.21 -7.53
N PRO A 132 -19.59 -1.79 -8.77
CA PRO A 132 -18.71 -1.94 -9.93
C PRO A 132 -17.42 -1.13 -9.84
N SER A 133 -17.35 -0.11 -8.97
CA SER A 133 -16.17 0.73 -8.79
C SER A 133 -15.10 0.05 -7.94
N GLN A 134 -15.48 -0.90 -7.08
CA GLN A 134 -14.52 -1.61 -6.25
C GLN A 134 -13.53 -2.41 -7.08
N ARG A 135 -12.28 -2.43 -6.61
CA ARG A 135 -11.16 -3.13 -7.24
C ARG A 135 -10.49 -4.04 -6.24
N ALA A 136 -10.10 -5.22 -6.72
CA ALA A 136 -9.16 -6.04 -6.00
C ALA A 136 -7.78 -5.38 -5.98
N MET A 137 -6.94 -5.81 -5.04
CA MET A 137 -5.55 -5.40 -4.99
C MET A 137 -4.84 -5.73 -6.30
N ALA A 138 -4.04 -4.79 -6.80
CA ALA A 138 -3.24 -4.99 -8.00
C ALA A 138 -2.03 -5.91 -7.76
N ARG A 139 -1.57 -6.02 -6.51
CA ARG A 139 -0.43 -6.86 -6.12
C ARG A 139 -0.76 -7.68 -4.85
N PRO A 140 -0.79 -9.02 -4.95
CA PRO A 140 -0.66 -9.81 -6.18
C PRO A 140 -1.83 -9.59 -7.14
N ALA A 141 -1.61 -9.74 -8.44
CA ALA A 141 -2.64 -9.54 -9.45
C ALA A 141 -3.77 -10.58 -9.30
N PRO A 142 -5.04 -10.19 -9.44
CA PRO A 142 -6.15 -11.12 -9.30
C PRO A 142 -6.15 -12.13 -10.46
N THR A 143 -6.50 -13.36 -10.14
CA THR A 143 -6.68 -14.47 -11.08
C THR A 143 -8.13 -14.96 -11.01
N PRO A 144 -8.62 -15.73 -12.00
CA PRO A 144 -9.97 -16.30 -11.94
C PRO A 144 -10.22 -17.20 -10.72
N ARG A 145 -9.16 -17.67 -10.05
CA ARG A 145 -9.25 -18.56 -8.87
C ARG A 145 -9.04 -17.81 -7.56
N ARG A 146 -8.17 -16.80 -7.53
CA ARG A 146 -7.76 -16.12 -6.29
C ARG A 146 -7.62 -14.63 -6.49
N CYS A 147 -8.06 -13.87 -5.49
CA CYS A 147 -7.79 -12.44 -5.40
C CYS A 147 -7.71 -11.98 -3.95
N PHE A 148 -7.25 -10.75 -3.75
CA PHE A 148 -7.21 -10.09 -2.46
C PHE A 148 -8.02 -8.80 -2.52
N LEU A 149 -8.88 -8.60 -1.53
CA LEU A 149 -9.59 -7.34 -1.31
C LEU A 149 -9.01 -6.63 -0.09
N ALA A 150 -8.91 -5.31 -0.17
CA ALA A 150 -8.60 -4.48 0.99
C ALA A 150 -9.93 -4.10 1.68
N THR A 151 -10.03 -4.38 2.96
CA THR A 151 -11.20 -4.07 3.79
C THR A 151 -10.75 -3.25 5.01
N SER A 152 -11.71 -2.72 5.78
CA SER A 152 -11.46 -1.96 7.01
C SER A 152 -10.71 -2.74 8.09
N TRP A 153 -10.74 -4.08 8.03
CA TRP A 153 -10.12 -5.00 8.98
C TRP A 153 -8.89 -5.72 8.41
N GLY A 154 -8.42 -5.30 7.23
CA GLY A 154 -7.18 -5.78 6.63
C GLY A 154 -7.37 -6.39 5.25
N ARG A 155 -6.49 -7.32 4.90
CA ARG A 155 -6.50 -7.98 3.59
C ARG A 155 -7.26 -9.29 3.66
N VAL A 156 -8.28 -9.44 2.82
CA VAL A 156 -9.08 -10.66 2.73
C VAL A 156 -8.78 -11.36 1.41
N MET A 157 -8.23 -12.57 1.50
CA MET A 157 -8.00 -13.43 0.34
C MET A 157 -9.26 -14.21 0.03
N PHE A 158 -9.69 -14.25 -1.22
CA PHE A 158 -10.78 -15.11 -1.73
C PHE A 158 -10.22 -16.20 -2.63
N ASP A 159 -10.72 -17.43 -2.50
CA ASP A 159 -10.36 -18.60 -3.33
C ASP A 159 -11.63 -19.31 -3.81
N ALA A 160 -11.88 -19.27 -5.11
CA ALA A 160 -13.06 -19.85 -5.74
C ALA A 160 -13.21 -21.37 -5.52
N GLY A 161 -12.14 -22.08 -5.16
CA GLY A 161 -12.19 -23.52 -4.85
C GLY A 161 -12.44 -23.85 -3.38
N GLN A 162 -12.23 -22.90 -2.47
CA GLN A 162 -12.45 -23.11 -1.02
C GLN A 162 -13.70 -22.39 -0.52
N ASP A 163 -14.05 -21.27 -1.14
CA ASP A 163 -15.19 -20.45 -0.78
C ASP A 163 -16.50 -20.99 -1.36
N LYS A 164 -17.62 -20.59 -0.75
CA LYS A 164 -18.98 -20.94 -1.18
C LYS A 164 -19.84 -19.68 -1.31
N GLY A 165 -20.89 -19.77 -2.13
CA GLY A 165 -21.81 -18.65 -2.37
C GLY A 165 -21.09 -17.44 -2.99
N PRO A 166 -21.46 -16.20 -2.64
CA PRO A 166 -20.95 -15.00 -3.31
C PRO A 166 -19.43 -14.85 -3.19
N ALA A 167 -18.81 -15.40 -2.13
CA ALA A 167 -17.36 -15.37 -1.95
C ALA A 167 -16.60 -16.14 -3.04
N ALA A 168 -17.22 -17.17 -3.65
CA ALA A 168 -16.60 -17.93 -4.74
C ALA A 168 -16.58 -17.17 -6.08
N ASP A 169 -17.46 -16.19 -6.26
CA ASP A 169 -17.58 -15.41 -7.49
C ASP A 169 -16.66 -14.19 -7.53
N VAL A 170 -16.23 -13.69 -6.36
CA VAL A 170 -15.35 -12.52 -6.23
C VAL A 170 -14.08 -12.63 -7.07
N PRO A 171 -13.32 -13.75 -7.08
CA PRO A 171 -12.07 -13.82 -7.86
C PRO A 171 -12.28 -13.65 -9.37
N ARG A 172 -13.34 -14.24 -9.93
CA ARG A 172 -13.64 -14.13 -11.36
C ARG A 172 -14.01 -12.70 -11.73
N GLU A 173 -14.84 -12.07 -10.92
CA GLU A 173 -15.27 -10.68 -11.13
C GLU A 173 -14.09 -9.71 -10.98
N ALA A 174 -13.28 -9.87 -9.93
CA ALA A 174 -12.07 -9.09 -9.71
C ALA A 174 -11.10 -9.21 -10.88
N HIS A 175 -10.87 -10.42 -11.40
CA HIS A 175 -10.02 -10.64 -12.56
C HIS A 175 -10.57 -9.94 -13.81
N ARG A 176 -11.88 -10.03 -14.06
CA ARG A 176 -12.53 -9.36 -15.19
C ARG A 176 -12.32 -7.85 -15.15
N ARG A 177 -12.59 -7.22 -13.99
CA ARG A 177 -12.39 -5.77 -13.78
C ARG A 177 -10.92 -5.37 -13.97
N PHE A 178 -10.01 -6.13 -13.37
CA PHE A 178 -8.57 -5.88 -13.51
C PHE A 178 -8.10 -5.93 -14.97
N ARG A 179 -8.54 -6.93 -15.74
CA ARG A 179 -8.21 -7.04 -17.17
C ARG A 179 -8.79 -5.89 -17.99
N ALA A 180 -9.98 -5.41 -17.66
CA ALA A 180 -10.57 -4.24 -18.31
C ALA A 180 -9.72 -2.98 -18.05
N ASP A 181 -9.33 -2.75 -16.80
CA ASP A 181 -8.45 -1.63 -16.44
C ASP A 181 -7.07 -1.73 -17.12
N GLU A 182 -6.48 -2.93 -17.20
CA GLU A 182 -5.21 -3.14 -17.91
C GLU A 182 -5.30 -2.78 -19.39
N ARG A 183 -6.41 -3.14 -20.06
CA ARG A 183 -6.63 -2.77 -21.46
C ARG A 183 -6.73 -1.25 -21.64
N LEU A 184 -7.52 -0.59 -20.81
CA LEU A 184 -7.67 0.87 -20.84
C LEU A 184 -6.32 1.57 -20.65
N ARG A 185 -5.54 1.16 -19.64
CA ARG A 185 -4.19 1.72 -19.42
C ARG A 185 -3.29 1.49 -20.63
N LYS A 186 -3.31 0.29 -21.22
CA LYS A 186 -2.49 -0.02 -22.40
C LYS A 186 -2.89 0.85 -23.60
N GLU A 187 -4.18 1.06 -23.82
CA GLU A 187 -4.70 1.93 -24.87
C GLU A 187 -4.29 3.39 -24.66
N GLU A 188 -4.41 3.91 -23.43
CA GLU A 188 -3.94 5.26 -23.07
C GLU A 188 -2.44 5.41 -23.29
N HIS A 189 -1.64 4.43 -22.86
CA HIS A 189 -0.19 4.43 -23.09
C HIS A 189 0.16 4.40 -24.58
N LEU A 190 -0.59 3.67 -25.40
CA LEU A 190 -0.40 3.66 -26.86
C LEU A 190 -0.77 5.01 -27.47
N LYS A 191 -1.92 5.59 -27.10
CA LYS A 191 -2.35 6.93 -27.56
C LYS A 191 -1.32 8.00 -27.18
N ARG A 192 -0.81 7.97 -25.95
CA ARG A 192 0.23 8.91 -25.49
C ARG A 192 1.52 8.75 -26.29
N ARG A 193 2.00 7.52 -26.49
CA ARG A 193 3.20 7.28 -27.31
C ARG A 193 3.04 7.74 -28.75
N ALA A 194 1.88 7.50 -29.36
CA ALA A 194 1.59 7.98 -30.71
C ALA A 194 1.57 9.52 -30.78
N ALA A 195 0.99 10.19 -29.78
CA ALA A 195 1.01 11.65 -29.69
C ALA A 195 2.43 12.20 -29.50
N ASP A 196 3.22 11.59 -28.62
CA ASP A 196 4.61 11.98 -28.36
C ASP A 196 5.48 11.80 -29.62
N GLN A 197 5.31 10.68 -30.35
CA GLN A 197 6.00 10.44 -31.61
C GLN A 197 5.59 11.47 -32.68
N SER A 198 4.29 11.73 -32.85
CA SER A 198 3.82 12.75 -33.80
C SER A 198 4.38 14.13 -33.46
N LEU A 199 4.49 14.48 -32.17
CA LEU A 199 5.07 15.76 -31.76
C LEU A 199 6.57 15.82 -32.06
N HIS A 200 7.30 14.71 -31.84
CA HIS A 200 8.72 14.62 -32.15
C HIS A 200 8.98 14.76 -33.67
N GLU A 201 8.18 14.10 -34.51
CA GLU A 201 8.25 14.21 -35.96
C GLU A 201 7.94 15.64 -36.44
N GLN A 202 6.92 16.29 -35.87
CA GLN A 202 6.61 17.70 -36.15
C GLN A 202 7.77 18.63 -35.77
N LYS A 203 8.37 18.45 -34.59
CA LYS A 203 9.53 19.23 -34.14
C LYS A 203 10.74 19.04 -35.05
N THR A 204 11.04 17.80 -35.42
CA THR A 204 12.16 17.46 -36.29
C THR A 204 11.98 18.11 -37.67
N ARG A 205 10.77 18.05 -38.24
CA ARG A 205 10.46 18.71 -39.50
C ARG A 205 10.60 20.23 -39.42
N ALA A 206 10.05 20.84 -38.38
CA ALA A 206 10.15 22.29 -38.17
C ALA A 206 11.60 22.77 -38.01
N VAL A 207 12.45 22.00 -37.32
CA VAL A 207 13.89 22.28 -37.22
C VAL A 207 14.56 22.20 -38.58
N ALA A 208 14.30 21.14 -39.36
CA ALA A 208 14.89 20.99 -40.69
C ALA A 208 14.47 22.12 -41.64
N GLU A 209 13.18 22.49 -41.64
CA GLU A 209 12.65 23.61 -42.43
C GLU A 209 13.27 24.95 -42.01
N TRP A 210 13.40 25.19 -40.71
CA TRP A 210 14.01 26.42 -40.20
C TRP A 210 15.50 26.51 -40.53
N LEU A 211 16.26 25.43 -40.37
CA LEU A 211 17.70 25.39 -40.72
C LEU A 211 17.96 25.55 -42.21
N ALA A 212 17.05 25.06 -43.05
CA ALA A 212 17.14 25.26 -44.49
C ALA A 212 16.99 26.75 -44.85
N ALA A 213 16.12 27.48 -44.16
CA ALA A 213 15.85 28.90 -44.43
C ALA A 213 16.83 29.87 -43.74
N HIS A 214 17.24 29.58 -42.50
CA HIS A 214 17.96 30.53 -41.63
C HIS A 214 19.29 30.01 -41.09
N GLY A 215 19.58 28.71 -41.21
CA GLY A 215 20.79 28.11 -40.67
C GLY A 215 22.06 28.55 -41.40
N SER A 216 23.21 28.49 -40.71
CA SER A 216 24.52 28.59 -41.37
C SER A 216 24.88 27.29 -42.11
N ASP A 217 25.88 27.33 -43.00
CA ASP A 217 26.37 26.11 -43.67
C ASP A 217 26.88 25.07 -42.65
N ASP A 218 27.56 25.52 -41.59
CA ASP A 218 28.02 24.67 -40.50
C ASP A 218 26.84 23.99 -39.76
N GLN A 219 25.80 24.76 -39.43
CA GLN A 219 24.61 24.22 -38.75
C GLN A 219 23.88 23.20 -39.62
N ARG A 220 23.73 23.47 -40.92
CA ARG A 220 23.15 22.50 -41.87
C ARG A 220 23.99 21.23 -41.96
N GLY A 221 25.32 21.35 -42.01
CA GLY A 221 26.25 20.22 -42.03
C GLY A 221 26.14 19.35 -40.77
N ARG A 222 26.15 19.97 -39.58
CA ARG A 222 25.99 19.27 -38.30
C ARG A 222 24.61 18.62 -38.15
N HIS A 223 23.55 19.27 -38.62
CA HIS A 223 22.21 18.70 -38.62
C HIS A 223 22.10 17.48 -39.53
N ALA A 224 22.66 17.53 -40.75
CA ALA A 224 22.70 16.39 -41.66
C ALA A 224 23.48 15.20 -41.08
N ALA A 225 24.49 15.46 -40.24
CA ALA A 225 25.24 14.45 -39.51
C ALA A 225 24.56 13.97 -38.21
N GLY A 226 23.43 14.57 -37.80
CA GLY A 226 22.77 14.27 -36.53
C GLY A 226 23.54 14.76 -35.28
N LEU A 227 24.44 15.72 -35.45
CA LEU A 227 25.35 16.25 -34.42
C LEU A 227 25.02 17.68 -33.98
N LEU A 228 23.98 18.30 -34.51
CA LEU A 228 23.54 19.63 -34.09
C LEU A 228 22.71 19.53 -32.79
N PRO A 229 23.14 20.13 -31.67
CA PRO A 229 22.33 20.18 -30.45
C PRO A 229 21.03 20.94 -30.72
N ILE A 230 19.91 20.41 -30.23
CA ILE A 230 18.61 21.05 -30.45
C ILE A 230 18.50 22.37 -29.70
N GLU A 231 19.24 22.51 -28.59
CA GLU A 231 19.31 23.73 -27.78
C GLU A 231 19.83 24.92 -28.60
N GLU A 232 20.83 24.69 -29.46
CA GLU A 232 21.37 25.74 -30.34
C GLU A 232 20.31 26.25 -31.32
N VAL A 233 19.49 25.34 -31.87
CA VAL A 233 18.38 25.72 -32.75
C VAL A 233 17.29 26.46 -31.98
N ILE A 234 16.96 26.02 -30.77
CA ILE A 234 15.96 26.68 -29.92
C ILE A 234 16.41 28.09 -29.53
N ASP A 235 17.69 28.28 -29.22
CA ASP A 235 18.25 29.59 -28.88
C ASP A 235 18.19 30.54 -30.09
N ALA A 236 18.56 30.07 -31.27
CA ALA A 236 18.47 30.86 -32.50
C ALA A 236 17.01 31.18 -32.87
N LEU A 237 16.09 30.21 -32.76
CA LEU A 237 14.65 30.42 -32.90
C LEU A 237 14.13 31.47 -31.90
N ALA A 238 14.60 31.43 -30.66
CA ALA A 238 14.22 32.41 -29.64
C ALA A 238 14.78 33.80 -29.98
N ASP A 239 16.03 33.90 -30.44
CA ASP A 239 16.63 35.17 -30.86
C ASP A 239 15.85 35.81 -32.02
N GLU A 240 15.46 35.03 -33.03
CA GLU A 240 14.59 35.50 -34.11
C GLU A 240 13.20 35.89 -33.59
N ALA A 241 12.58 35.04 -32.77
CA ALA A 241 11.24 35.28 -32.23
C ALA A 241 11.17 36.49 -31.29
N PHE A 242 12.27 36.92 -30.70
CA PHE A 242 12.32 38.10 -29.85
C PHE A 242 13.17 39.23 -30.46
N ALA A 243 13.49 39.16 -31.77
CA ALA A 243 14.31 40.15 -32.45
C ALA A 243 13.70 41.56 -32.39
N SER A 244 12.37 41.66 -32.46
CA SER A 244 11.65 42.92 -32.37
C SER A 244 11.79 43.61 -31.03
N VAL A 245 12.35 42.97 -30.00
CA VAL A 245 12.59 43.54 -28.65
C VAL A 245 14.01 43.25 -28.14
N ALA A 246 14.96 43.00 -29.06
CA ALA A 246 16.34 42.68 -28.72
C ALA A 246 17.08 43.83 -28.01
N ASP A 247 16.60 45.06 -28.14
CA ASP A 247 17.09 46.26 -27.45
C ASP A 247 16.73 46.31 -25.97
N LEU A 248 15.74 45.52 -25.51
CA LEU A 248 15.35 45.49 -24.10
C LEU A 248 16.32 44.65 -23.27
N PRO A 249 16.69 45.11 -22.05
CA PRO A 249 17.60 44.38 -21.20
C PRO A 249 17.00 43.03 -20.77
N ARG A 250 17.78 41.95 -20.92
CA ARG A 250 17.39 40.61 -20.43
C ARG A 250 17.48 40.56 -18.91
N TYR A 251 16.61 39.76 -18.29
CA TYR A 251 16.70 39.49 -16.86
C TYR A 251 18.01 38.75 -16.54
N PRO A 252 18.89 39.32 -15.72
CA PRO A 252 20.17 38.70 -15.41
C PRO A 252 20.00 37.49 -14.48
N LEU A 253 20.82 36.45 -14.68
CA LEU A 253 20.87 35.28 -13.80
C LEU A 253 21.81 35.51 -12.61
N ASP A 254 21.72 36.69 -11.99
CA ASP A 254 22.61 37.20 -10.93
C ASP A 254 22.02 37.03 -9.51
N GLY A 255 21.03 36.14 -9.35
CA GLY A 255 20.26 36.00 -8.10
C GLY A 255 21.12 35.70 -6.86
N ALA A 256 22.21 34.93 -7.00
CA ALA A 256 23.11 34.65 -5.88
C ALA A 256 23.85 35.91 -5.40
N GLU A 257 24.32 36.73 -6.33
CA GLU A 257 25.04 37.99 -6.04
C GLU A 257 24.10 39.00 -5.40
N ARG A 258 22.88 39.12 -5.92
CA ARG A 258 21.85 40.01 -5.37
C ARG A 258 21.43 39.61 -3.96
N LEU A 259 21.20 38.32 -3.73
CA LEU A 259 20.85 37.83 -2.40
C LEU A 259 22.03 37.99 -1.42
N GLN A 260 23.26 37.75 -1.86
CA GLN A 260 24.45 37.98 -1.02
C GLN A 260 24.57 39.44 -0.60
N ALA A 261 24.42 40.39 -1.54
CA ALA A 261 24.44 41.81 -1.24
C ALA A 261 23.34 42.20 -0.24
N HIS A 262 22.13 41.67 -0.43
CA HIS A 262 21.00 41.88 0.48
C HIS A 262 21.29 41.37 1.90
N VAL A 263 21.75 40.13 2.04
CA VAL A 263 22.05 39.51 3.34
C VAL A 263 23.22 40.20 4.04
N ARG A 264 24.27 40.60 3.31
CA ARG A 264 25.38 41.39 3.87
C ARG A 264 24.88 42.74 4.40
N GLY A 265 24.00 43.42 3.65
CA GLY A 265 23.38 44.67 4.08
C GLY A 265 22.54 44.53 5.35
N LEU A 266 21.78 43.43 5.48
CA LEU A 266 20.94 43.17 6.66
C LEU A 266 21.73 42.78 7.91
N THR A 267 22.76 41.95 7.74
CA THR A 267 23.52 41.38 8.88
C THR A 267 24.72 42.22 9.28
N GLY A 268 25.16 43.16 8.42
CA GLY A 268 26.43 43.87 8.56
C GLY A 268 27.67 42.98 8.38
N ASN A 269 27.50 41.69 8.07
CA ASN A 269 28.59 40.73 7.99
C ASN A 269 29.09 40.58 6.55
N GLY A 270 30.17 41.30 6.21
CA GLY A 270 30.81 41.23 4.90
C GLY A 270 31.44 39.88 4.52
N SER A 271 31.63 38.97 5.48
CA SER A 271 32.23 37.65 5.24
C SER A 271 31.27 36.62 4.65
N ILE A 272 29.96 36.92 4.59
CA ILE A 272 28.96 36.00 4.05
C ILE A 272 29.23 35.79 2.56
N VAL A 273 29.44 34.54 2.15
CA VAL A 273 29.57 34.12 0.75
C VAL A 273 28.42 33.18 0.43
N LEU A 274 27.65 33.50 -0.61
CA LEU A 274 26.51 32.71 -1.06
C LEU A 274 26.85 32.03 -2.38
N ALA A 275 26.98 30.70 -2.36
CA ALA A 275 27.19 29.93 -3.57
C ALA A 275 25.86 29.75 -4.34
N PRO A 276 25.87 29.69 -5.70
CA PRO A 276 24.66 29.45 -6.48
C PRO A 276 23.88 28.19 -6.06
N THR A 277 24.56 27.16 -5.56
CA THR A 277 23.95 25.91 -5.06
C THR A 277 23.14 26.11 -3.78
N ASP A 278 23.45 27.15 -3.00
CA ASP A 278 22.76 27.48 -1.75
C ASP A 278 21.55 28.40 -1.98
N LEU A 279 21.30 28.82 -3.22
CA LEU A 279 20.17 29.65 -3.61
C LEU A 279 18.89 28.81 -3.76
N ALA A 280 17.81 29.25 -3.12
CA ALA A 280 16.46 28.80 -3.41
C ALA A 280 15.71 29.91 -4.14
N ILE A 281 15.07 29.55 -5.26
CA ILE A 281 14.27 30.48 -6.08
C ILE A 281 12.85 29.93 -6.14
N ALA A 282 11.88 30.74 -5.70
CA ALA A 282 10.46 30.46 -5.87
C ALA A 282 9.84 31.55 -6.76
N GLY A 283 9.33 31.16 -7.93
CA GLY A 283 8.72 32.09 -8.88
C GLY A 283 7.19 32.03 -8.88
N SER A 284 6.53 33.19 -8.80
CA SER A 284 5.07 33.33 -8.93
C SER A 284 4.71 34.43 -9.93
N ASP A 285 3.47 34.40 -10.45
CA ASP A 285 2.94 35.54 -11.19
C ASP A 285 2.69 36.68 -10.20
N ALA A 286 3.12 37.90 -10.54
CA ALA A 286 2.92 39.07 -9.70
C ALA A 286 1.45 39.53 -9.76
N THR A 287 0.88 39.92 -8.61
CA THR A 287 -0.50 40.41 -8.51
C THR A 287 -0.60 41.93 -8.66
N ASP A 288 0.51 42.64 -8.49
CA ASP A 288 0.64 44.09 -8.65
C ASP A 288 1.83 44.45 -9.53
N ALA A 289 1.78 45.65 -10.12
CA ALA A 289 2.86 46.19 -10.94
C ALA A 289 3.03 47.68 -10.62
N THR A 290 4.28 48.13 -10.51
CA THR A 290 4.57 49.58 -10.49
C THR A 290 4.29 50.19 -11.86
N ALA A 291 4.18 51.53 -11.93
CA ALA A 291 3.98 52.21 -13.21
C ALA A 291 5.10 51.90 -14.23
N ALA A 292 6.34 51.75 -13.75
CA ALA A 292 7.50 51.43 -14.59
C ALA A 292 7.49 49.97 -15.06
N GLU A 293 7.15 49.02 -14.18
CA GLU A 293 6.98 47.60 -14.56
C GLU A 293 5.84 47.42 -15.57
N TRP A 294 4.73 48.11 -15.35
CA TRP A 294 3.60 48.11 -16.26
C TRP A 294 3.96 48.69 -17.63
N ALA A 295 4.75 49.76 -17.69
CA ALA A 295 5.22 50.34 -18.94
C ALA A 295 6.04 49.33 -19.76
N VAL A 296 6.94 48.57 -19.12
CA VAL A 296 7.72 47.50 -19.80
C VAL A 296 6.79 46.40 -20.33
N MET A 297 5.81 45.96 -19.53
CA MET A 297 4.83 44.97 -19.98
C MET A 297 4.03 45.46 -21.19
N GLN A 298 3.59 46.72 -21.19
CA GLN A 298 2.84 47.30 -22.31
C GLN A 298 3.70 47.45 -23.56
N GLN A 299 4.96 47.84 -23.41
CA GLN A 299 5.92 47.90 -24.51
C GLN A 299 6.12 46.52 -25.14
N LEU A 300 6.29 45.47 -24.32
CA LEU A 300 6.42 44.08 -24.79
C LEU A 300 5.14 43.60 -25.48
N LYS A 301 3.96 43.83 -24.91
CA LYS A 301 2.67 43.45 -25.53
C LYS A 301 2.45 44.14 -26.88
N THR A 302 2.88 45.40 -27.00
CA THR A 302 2.75 46.17 -28.25
C THR A 302 3.68 45.62 -29.34
N ARG A 303 4.93 45.30 -28.98
CA ARG A 303 5.95 44.81 -29.94
C ARG A 303 5.84 43.32 -30.25
N LEU A 304 5.13 42.57 -29.41
CA LEU A 304 4.91 41.13 -29.50
C LEU A 304 3.42 40.80 -29.27
N PRO A 305 2.53 41.13 -30.22
CA PRO A 305 1.08 40.94 -30.05
C PRO A 305 0.68 39.46 -29.85
N ASP A 306 1.47 38.52 -30.37
CA ASP A 306 1.21 37.08 -30.26
C ASP A 306 1.87 36.42 -29.03
N ALA A 307 2.48 37.20 -28.13
CA ALA A 307 3.15 36.69 -26.94
C ALA A 307 2.23 36.73 -25.71
N ASP A 308 2.29 35.69 -24.88
CA ASP A 308 1.80 35.75 -23.50
C ASP A 308 2.85 36.45 -22.64
N VAL A 309 2.53 37.65 -22.15
CA VAL A 309 3.42 38.52 -21.40
C VAL A 309 2.93 38.64 -19.96
N LYS A 310 3.75 38.17 -19.01
CA LYS A 310 3.43 38.13 -17.58
C LYS A 310 4.53 38.74 -16.73
N LEU A 311 4.14 39.48 -15.69
CA LEU A 311 5.07 39.91 -14.64
C LEU A 311 5.28 38.77 -13.66
N ARG A 312 6.54 38.45 -13.40
CA ARG A 312 6.98 37.36 -12.52
C ARG A 312 7.69 37.96 -11.32
N ALA A 313 7.37 37.45 -10.14
CA ALA A 313 8.07 37.72 -8.90
C ALA A 313 8.94 36.50 -8.55
N HIS A 314 10.23 36.71 -8.39
CA HIS A 314 11.22 35.72 -7.99
C HIS A 314 11.63 35.97 -6.56
N ARG A 315 11.20 35.11 -5.65
CA ARG A 315 11.63 35.12 -4.27
C ARG A 315 12.91 34.31 -4.14
N LEU A 316 13.99 35.00 -3.80
CA LEU A 316 15.30 34.44 -3.50
C LEU A 316 15.43 34.23 -2.00
N SER A 317 15.81 33.04 -1.58
CA SER A 317 16.11 32.73 -0.19
C SER A 317 17.37 31.89 -0.06
N TRP A 318 18.00 31.96 1.11
CA TRP A 318 19.20 31.20 1.40
C TRP A 318 18.84 29.85 2.02
N ARG A 319 19.22 28.75 1.38
CA ARG A 319 18.88 27.39 1.85
C ARG A 319 19.51 27.05 3.20
N ARG A 320 20.72 27.55 3.46
CA ARG A 320 21.46 27.22 4.70
C ARG A 320 20.93 27.95 5.91
N ASP A 321 20.35 29.12 5.71
CA ASP A 321 19.75 29.90 6.77
C ASP A 321 18.40 30.48 6.30
N PRO A 322 17.32 29.69 6.39
CA PRO A 322 16.00 30.11 5.97
C PRO A 322 15.37 31.15 6.92
N SER A 323 16.02 31.47 8.05
CA SER A 323 15.54 32.49 8.98
C SER A 323 15.80 33.91 8.49
N LEU A 324 16.78 34.08 7.59
CA LEU A 324 17.11 35.37 7.01
C LEU A 324 16.03 35.82 6.00
N PRO A 325 15.68 37.12 5.97
CA PRO A 325 14.73 37.64 5.00
C PRO A 325 15.19 37.37 3.56
N GLY A 326 14.26 36.85 2.75
CA GLY A 326 14.48 36.65 1.32
C GLY A 326 14.32 37.95 0.54
N LEU A 327 14.95 38.00 -0.64
CA LEU A 327 14.84 39.11 -1.57
C LEU A 327 13.80 38.77 -2.65
N VAL A 328 12.90 39.69 -2.98
CA VAL A 328 11.98 39.53 -4.11
C VAL A 328 12.46 40.41 -5.27
N ILE A 329 12.58 39.82 -6.45
CA ILE A 329 13.00 40.50 -7.68
C ILE A 329 11.95 40.25 -8.73
N TYR A 330 11.67 41.26 -9.55
CA TYR A 330 10.67 41.17 -10.60
C TYR A 330 11.32 41.06 -11.99
N GLY A 331 10.63 40.39 -12.90
CA GLY A 331 10.99 40.25 -14.31
C GLY A 331 9.74 40.09 -15.16
N VAL A 332 9.79 40.49 -16.43
CA VAL A 332 8.65 40.27 -17.36
C VAL A 332 8.98 39.10 -18.27
N LEU A 333 8.23 38.01 -18.12
CA LEU A 333 8.34 36.82 -18.93
C LEU A 333 7.44 36.94 -20.16
N ALA A 334 8.04 36.91 -21.35
CA ALA A 334 7.34 36.76 -22.61
C ALA A 334 7.45 35.31 -23.10
N THR A 335 6.31 34.69 -23.40
CA THR A 335 6.21 33.33 -23.95
C THR A 335 5.61 33.41 -25.35
N ARG A 336 6.29 32.85 -26.34
CA ARG A 336 5.80 32.76 -27.73
C ARG A 336 5.78 31.31 -28.21
N ARG A 337 4.81 31.00 -29.06
CA ARG A 337 4.77 29.74 -29.81
C ARG A 337 5.34 29.97 -31.20
N VAL A 338 6.37 29.21 -31.56
CA VAL A 338 7.00 29.22 -32.89
C VAL A 338 6.90 27.79 -33.44
N GLY A 339 5.91 27.56 -34.29
CA GLY A 339 5.56 26.22 -34.76
C GLY A 339 5.26 25.24 -33.60
N PRO A 340 5.99 24.11 -33.48
CA PRO A 340 5.84 23.15 -32.40
C PRO A 340 6.66 23.50 -31.14
N PHE A 341 7.39 24.61 -31.14
CA PHE A 341 8.23 25.05 -30.02
C PHE A 341 7.55 26.16 -29.23
N ILE A 342 7.79 26.15 -27.91
CA ILE A 342 7.44 27.26 -27.03
C ILE A 342 8.75 27.86 -26.56
N VAL A 343 9.02 29.09 -26.98
CA VAL A 343 10.20 29.85 -26.60
C VAL A 343 9.83 30.88 -25.55
N ARG A 344 10.74 31.11 -24.61
CA ARG A 344 10.54 32.02 -23.48
C ARG A 344 11.73 32.93 -23.35
N ARG A 345 11.47 34.20 -23.04
CA ARG A 345 12.49 35.18 -22.70
C ARG A 345 12.00 36.05 -21.58
N GLU A 346 12.86 36.26 -20.59
CA GLU A 346 12.57 37.13 -19.47
C GLU A 346 13.38 38.41 -19.58
N PHE A 347 12.69 39.54 -19.37
CA PHE A 347 13.23 40.88 -19.49
C PHE A 347 13.35 41.52 -18.11
N ALA A 348 14.42 42.28 -17.93
CA ALA A 348 14.63 43.05 -16.72
C ALA A 348 13.59 44.17 -16.62
N VAL A 349 13.13 44.42 -15.41
CA VAL A 349 12.32 45.60 -15.06
C VAL A 349 13.09 46.48 -14.10
N PRO A 350 12.76 47.78 -14.02
CA PRO A 350 13.34 48.67 -13.02
C PRO A 350 13.16 48.11 -11.60
N ALA A 351 14.19 48.27 -10.76
CA ALA A 351 14.13 47.84 -9.38
C ALA A 351 13.04 48.62 -8.63
N ARG A 352 12.35 47.93 -7.71
CA ARG A 352 11.40 48.53 -6.77
C ARG A 352 12.11 49.24 -5.62
#